data_AF-A0A1F5EJA0-F1
#
_entry.id   AF-A0A1F5EJA0-F1
#
_cell.length_a   1.000
_cell.length_b   1.000
_cell.length_c   1.000
_cell.angle_alpha   90.00
_cell.angle_beta   90.00
_cell.angle_gamma   90.00
#
_symmetry.space_group_name_H-M   'P 1'
#
loop_
_entity.id
_entity.type
_entity.pdbx_description
1 polymer ?
#
loop_
_entity_poly.entity_id
_entity_poly.type
_entity_poly.pdbx_seq_one_letter_code
_entity_poly.pdbx_strand_id
1 'polypeptide(L)'
;MDTITEKMNIRGIEKKVFWLMAFVLFASVFSYMYFVKQTVFNIVERDRMVEELVDLSSQISEYEFYYIALKNDINLDYAHSVGFVDVKNPKFASRKLSSQNLTMATAD
;
A
#
# COMPACT_ATOMS: atom_id res chain seq x y z
N MET A 1 13.42 -30.11 65.67
CA MET A 1 14.29 -29.41 64.69
C MET A 1 13.48 -28.88 63.51
N ASP A 2 12.22 -29.30 63.36
CA ASP A 2 11.47 -29.22 62.10
C ASP A 2 10.71 -27.90 61.89
N THR A 3 10.34 -27.20 62.97
CA THR A 3 9.62 -25.92 62.91
C THR A 3 10.46 -24.75 62.40
N ILE A 4 11.79 -24.81 62.57
CA ILE A 4 12.69 -23.74 62.11
C ILE A 4 12.93 -23.85 60.61
N THR A 5 13.08 -25.08 60.10
CA THR A 5 13.28 -25.36 58.67
C THR A 5 12.05 -24.99 57.83
N GLU A 6 10.85 -25.29 58.33
CA GLU A 6 9.60 -24.92 57.67
C GLU A 6 9.41 -23.40 57.58
N LYS A 7 9.63 -22.67 58.69
CA LYS A 7 9.57 -21.20 58.70
C LYS A 7 10.60 -20.53 57.79
N MET A 8 11.79 -21.11 57.65
CA MET A 8 12.81 -20.60 56.71
C MET A 8 12.38 -20.76 55.25
N ASN A 9 11.70 -21.87 54.90
CA ASN A 9 11.23 -22.10 53.53
C ASN A 9 10.10 -21.12 53.13
N ILE A 10 9.15 -20.89 54.03
CA ILE A 10 8.04 -19.94 53.81
C ILE A 10 8.55 -18.52 53.55
N ARG A 11 9.50 -18.03 54.36
CA ARG A 11 10.09 -16.69 54.17
C ARG A 11 10.85 -16.55 52.85
N GLY A 12 11.45 -17.64 52.35
CA GLY A 12 12.11 -17.67 51.05
C GLY A 12 11.12 -17.58 49.88
N ILE A 13 9.97 -18.25 50.02
CA ILE A 13 8.87 -18.22 49.04
C ILE A 13 8.22 -16.84 49.00
N GLU A 14 7.92 -16.22 50.15
CA GLU A 14 7.35 -14.88 50.24
C GLU A 14 8.19 -13.84 49.49
N LYS A 15 9.51 -13.85 49.70
CA LYS A 15 10.44 -12.93 49.01
C LYS A 15 10.46 -13.16 47.50
N LYS A 16 10.43 -14.41 47.04
CA LYS A 16 10.37 -14.74 45.61
C LYS A 16 9.07 -14.26 44.97
N VAL A 17 7.93 -14.48 45.64
CA VAL A 17 6.61 -14.04 45.15
C VAL A 17 6.55 -12.51 45.09
N PHE A 18 7.06 -11.82 46.10
CA PHE A 18 7.13 -10.36 46.10
C PHE A 18 7.97 -9.82 44.92
N TRP A 19 9.14 -10.40 44.69
CA TRP A 19 10.02 -9.97 43.60
C TRP A 19 9.43 -10.31 42.23
N LEU A 20 8.73 -11.44 42.10
CA LEU A 20 7.98 -11.80 40.90
C LEU A 20 6.87 -10.78 40.61
N MET A 21 6.07 -10.41 41.61
CA MET A 21 5.01 -9.40 41.44
C MET A 21 5.60 -8.04 41.05
N ALA A 22 6.70 -7.63 41.69
CA ALA A 22 7.39 -6.40 41.32
C ALA A 22 7.90 -6.45 39.87
N PHE A 23 8.51 -7.56 39.45
CA PHE A 23 8.97 -7.75 38.08
C PHE A 23 7.82 -7.69 37.07
N VAL A 24 6.70 -8.36 37.35
CA VAL A 24 5.50 -8.34 36.49
C VAL A 24 4.92 -6.94 36.40
N LEU A 25 4.86 -6.20 37.51
CA LEU A 25 4.41 -4.81 37.52
C LEU A 25 5.29 -3.93 36.62
N PHE A 26 6.61 -4.02 36.79
CA PHE A 26 7.56 -3.28 35.95
C PHE A 26 7.43 -3.68 34.49
N ALA A 27 7.41 -4.97 34.18
CA ALA A 27 7.24 -5.48 32.82
C ALA A 27 5.94 -4.97 32.18
N SER A 28 4.85 -4.88 32.95
CA SER A 28 3.58 -4.32 32.49
C SER A 28 3.66 -2.82 32.18
N VAL A 29 4.37 -2.04 32.99
CA VAL A 29 4.56 -0.60 32.73
C VAL A 29 5.43 -0.40 31.48
N PHE A 30 6.53 -1.15 31.36
CA PHE A 30 7.40 -1.09 30.20
C PHE A 30 6.70 -1.52 28.91
N SER A 31 5.93 -2.60 28.95
CA SER A 31 5.16 -3.07 27.80
C SER A 31 4.10 -2.06 27.40
N TYR A 32 3.39 -1.45 28.35
CA TYR A 32 2.44 -0.38 28.07
C TYR A 32 3.09 0.80 27.35
N MET A 33 4.21 1.32 27.87
CA MET A 33 4.94 2.41 27.22
C MET A 33 5.43 2.03 25.82
N TYR A 34 5.93 0.81 25.65
CA TYR A 34 6.40 0.32 24.35
C TYR A 34 5.26 0.22 23.34
N PHE A 35 4.14 -0.39 23.72
CA PHE A 35 2.98 -0.53 22.84
C PHE A 35 2.38 0.83 22.47
N VAL A 36 2.25 1.76 23.42
CA VAL A 36 1.76 3.11 23.13
C VAL A 36 2.66 3.81 22.13
N LYS A 37 4.00 3.76 22.32
CA LYS A 37 4.94 4.33 21.35
C LYS A 37 4.77 3.70 19.96
N GLN A 38 4.72 2.38 19.88
CA GLN A 38 4.57 1.66 18.60
C GLN A 38 3.26 2.06 17.90
N THR A 39 2.15 2.15 18.63
CA THR A 39 0.86 2.59 18.09
C THR A 39 0.94 4.02 17.58
N VAL A 40 1.55 4.94 18.32
CA VAL A 40 1.69 6.34 17.91
C VAL A 40 2.55 6.46 16.64
N PHE A 41 3.70 5.80 16.58
CA PHE A 41 4.56 5.84 15.39
C PHE A 41 3.84 5.27 14.16
N ASN A 42 3.15 4.14 14.31
CA ASN A 42 2.40 3.51 13.22
C ASN A 42 1.25 4.41 12.72
N ILE A 43 0.60 5.17 13.60
CA ILE A 43 -0.44 6.12 13.20
C ILE A 43 0.18 7.30 12.43
N VAL A 44 1.25 7.90 12.96
CA VAL A 44 1.90 9.06 12.33
C VAL A 44 2.47 8.71 10.95
N GLU A 45 3.06 7.52 10.80
CA GLU A 45 3.60 7.08 9.51
C GLU A 45 2.48 6.83 8.49
N ARG A 46 1.36 6.25 8.95
CA ARG A 46 0.16 6.09 8.14
C ARG A 46 -0.43 7.43 7.70
N ASP A 47 -0.49 8.41 8.60
CA ASP A 47 -1.04 9.74 8.29
C ASP A 47 -0.23 10.44 7.19
N ARG A 48 1.11 10.34 7.23
CA ARG A 48 1.98 10.86 6.16
C ARG A 48 1.72 10.18 4.82
N MET A 49 1.57 8.86 4.80
CA MET A 49 1.23 8.13 3.57
C MET A 49 -0.14 8.54 3.03
N VAL A 50 -1.11 8.81 3.91
CA VAL A 50 -2.44 9.29 3.50
C VAL A 50 -2.34 10.70 2.90
N GLU A 51 -1.55 11.58 3.49
CA GLU A 51 -1.32 12.93 2.96
C GLU A 51 -0.68 12.90 1.56
N GLU A 52 0.36 12.09 1.37
CA GLU A 52 1.00 11.88 0.06
C GLU A 52 0.03 11.28 -0.97
N LEU A 53 -0.82 10.34 -0.57
CA LEU A 53 -1.85 9.76 -1.45
C LEU A 53 -2.90 10.80 -1.87
N VAL A 54 -3.31 11.69 -0.96
CA VAL A 54 -4.25 12.77 -1.27
C VAL A 54 -3.63 13.75 -2.26
N ASP A 55 -2.38 14.15 -2.06
CA ASP A 55 -1.67 15.05 -2.97
C ASP A 55 -1.50 14.42 -4.36
N LEU A 56 -1.04 13.17 -4.43
CA LEU A 56 -0.88 12.45 -5.68
C LEU A 56 -2.22 12.27 -6.41
N SER A 57 -3.29 11.94 -5.68
CA SER A 57 -4.64 11.84 -6.24
C SER A 57 -5.11 13.17 -6.81
N SER A 58 -4.82 14.29 -6.14
CA SER A 58 -5.16 15.63 -6.62
C SER A 58 -4.43 15.94 -7.93
N GLN A 59 -3.13 15.64 -8.00
CA GLN A 59 -2.33 15.83 -9.21
C GLN A 59 -2.86 14.97 -10.37
N ILE A 60 -3.23 13.71 -10.11
CA ILE A 60 -3.84 12.84 -11.13
C ILE A 60 -5.16 13.43 -11.63
N SER A 61 -6.04 13.87 -10.74
CA SER A 61 -7.31 14.50 -11.12
C SER A 61 -7.10 15.78 -11.94
N GLU A 62 -6.08 16.58 -11.64
CA GLU A 62 -5.72 17.74 -12.44
C GLU A 62 -5.27 17.32 -13.85
N TYR A 63 -4.39 16.32 -13.98
CA TYR A 63 -3.98 15.81 -15.29
C TYR A 63 -5.12 15.17 -16.08
N GLU A 64 -6.04 14.47 -15.42
CA GLU A 64 -7.25 13.94 -16.06
C GLU A 64 -8.13 15.06 -16.59
N PHE A 65 -8.29 16.15 -15.84
CA PHE A 65 -9.03 17.32 -16.30
C PHE A 65 -8.37 17.94 -17.53
N TYR A 66 -7.05 18.15 -17.52
CA TYR A 66 -6.33 18.65 -18.70
C TYR A 66 -6.45 17.71 -19.90
N TYR A 67 -6.33 16.41 -19.68
CA TYR A 67 -6.46 15.42 -20.74
C TYR A 67 -7.87 15.44 -21.36
N ILE A 68 -8.91 15.50 -20.53
CA ILE A 68 -10.30 15.60 -21.00
C ILE A 68 -10.52 16.90 -21.76
N ALA A 69 -10.01 18.03 -21.25
CA ALA A 69 -10.10 19.32 -21.92
C ALA A 69 -9.43 19.26 -23.31
N LEU A 70 -8.19 18.78 -23.40
CA LEU A 70 -7.47 18.63 -24.66
C LEU A 70 -8.17 17.66 -25.62
N LYS A 71 -8.69 16.54 -25.11
CA LYS A 71 -9.43 15.56 -25.92
C LYS A 71 -10.70 16.17 -26.52
N ASN A 72 -11.41 17.01 -25.78
CA ASN A 72 -12.59 17.72 -26.28
C ASN A 72 -12.24 18.81 -27.30
N ASP A 73 -11.04 19.38 -27.21
CA ASP A 73 -10.55 20.41 -28.13
C ASP A 73 -10.13 19.83 -29.50
N ILE A 74 -9.76 18.54 -29.53
CA ILE A 74 -9.48 17.82 -30.78
C ILE A 74 -10.81 17.46 -31.47
N ASN A 75 -11.34 18.43 -32.21
CA ASN A 75 -12.54 18.28 -33.03
C ASN A 75 -12.25 18.57 -34.51
N LEU A 76 -13.25 18.35 -35.37
CA LEU A 76 -13.12 18.47 -36.82
C LEU A 76 -12.87 19.93 -37.24
N ASP A 77 -13.48 20.88 -36.52
CA ASP A 77 -13.25 22.32 -36.71
C ASP A 77 -11.80 22.71 -36.37
N TYR A 78 -11.24 22.16 -35.29
CA TYR A 78 -9.83 22.33 -34.92
C TYR A 78 -8.93 21.75 -36.02
N ALA A 79 -9.20 20.53 -36.51
CA ALA A 79 -8.45 19.90 -37.60
C ALA A 79 -8.47 20.76 -38.88
N HIS A 80 -9.61 21.34 -39.24
CA HIS A 80 -9.70 22.27 -40.38
C HIS A 80 -8.94 23.57 -40.11
N SER A 81 -8.95 24.10 -38.88
CA SER A 81 -8.24 25.33 -38.51
C SER A 81 -6.71 25.21 -38.58
N VAL A 82 -6.15 24.04 -38.27
CA VAL A 82 -4.71 23.74 -38.43
C VAL A 82 -4.33 23.29 -39.85
N GLY A 83 -5.28 23.33 -40.80
CA GLY A 83 -5.02 23.13 -42.23
C GLY A 83 -5.19 21.69 -42.73
N PHE A 84 -5.75 20.78 -41.94
CA PHE A 84 -6.16 19.47 -42.46
C PHE A 84 -7.38 19.60 -43.37
N VAL A 85 -7.44 18.74 -44.39
CA VAL A 85 -8.51 18.71 -45.39
C VAL A 85 -9.13 17.32 -45.45
N ASP A 86 -10.43 17.25 -45.72
CA ASP A 86 -11.14 15.98 -45.77
C ASP A 86 -10.65 15.10 -46.93
N VAL A 87 -10.23 13.88 -46.61
CA VAL A 87 -9.70 12.93 -47.58
C VAL A 87 -10.86 12.20 -48.27
N LYS A 88 -11.05 12.45 -49.58
CA LYS A 88 -12.11 11.81 -50.39
C LYS A 88 -11.88 10.31 -50.64
N ASN A 89 -10.63 9.84 -50.61
CA ASN A 89 -10.25 8.44 -50.87
C ASN A 89 -9.21 7.98 -49.83
N PRO A 90 -9.62 7.53 -48.64
CA PRO A 90 -8.69 7.12 -47.59
C PRO A 90 -7.92 5.87 -48.01
N LYS A 91 -6.58 5.96 -47.97
CA LYS A 91 -5.70 4.81 -48.18
C LYS A 91 -5.25 4.28 -46.82
N PHE A 92 -5.74 3.10 -46.45
CA PHE A 92 -5.36 2.44 -45.21
C PHE A 92 -4.11 1.60 -45.41
N ALA A 93 -3.14 1.73 -44.51
CA ALA A 93 -1.99 0.82 -44.46
C ALA A 93 -2.44 -0.47 -43.76
N SER A 94 -2.54 -1.58 -44.49
CA SER A 94 -2.72 -2.91 -43.90
C SER A 94 -1.39 -3.65 -43.86
N ARG A 95 -1.05 -4.20 -42.69
CA ARG A 95 0.07 -5.13 -42.56
C ARG A 95 -0.44 -6.49 -43.00
N LYS A 96 0.05 -7.01 -44.14
CA LYS A 96 -0.21 -8.38 -44.57
C LYS A 96 0.35 -9.33 -43.50
N LEU A 97 -0.52 -9.88 -42.66
CA LEU A 97 -0.15 -11.02 -41.80
C LEU A 97 0.19 -12.16 -42.75
N SER A 98 1.48 -12.46 -42.89
CA SER A 98 1.94 -13.65 -43.61
C SER A 98 1.47 -14.87 -42.83
N SER A 99 0.34 -15.44 -43.23
CA SER A 99 -0.11 -16.75 -42.76
C SER A 99 0.80 -17.82 -43.36
N GLN A 100 2.05 -17.89 -42.91
CA GLN A 100 2.83 -19.10 -43.06
C GLN A 100 2.23 -20.14 -42.11
N ASN A 101 1.38 -20.98 -42.69
CA ASN A 101 0.90 -22.28 -42.23
C ASN A 101 1.58 -22.80 -40.96
N LEU A 102 0.88 -22.73 -39.84
CA LEU A 102 1.08 -23.65 -38.71
C LEU A 102 -0.11 -24.62 -38.71
N THR A 103 -0.16 -25.52 -39.68
CA THR A 103 -1.00 -26.70 -39.63
C THR A 103 -0.38 -27.68 -38.65
N MET A 104 -1.06 -27.97 -37.55
CA MET A 104 -0.78 -29.16 -36.75
C MET A 104 -1.23 -30.37 -37.58
N ALA A 105 -0.28 -31.19 -38.03
CA ALA A 105 -0.57 -32.51 -38.57
C ALA A 105 -0.99 -33.41 -37.40
N THR A 106 -2.29 -33.64 -37.25
CA THR A 106 -2.79 -34.79 -36.49
C THR A 106 -2.61 -36.01 -37.39
N ALA A 107 -1.68 -36.88 -37.00
CA ALA A 107 -1.54 -38.21 -37.55
C ALA A 107 -2.72 -39.07 -37.05
N ASP A 108 -3.55 -39.53 -37.98
CA ASP A 108 -4.32 -40.76 -37.85
C ASP A 108 -3.44 -41.95 -38.28
#